data_AF-A0LBS0-F1
#
_entry.id   AF-A0LBS0-F1
#
_cell.length_a   1.000
_cell.length_b   1.000
_cell.length_c   1.000
_cell.angle_alpha   90.00
_cell.angle_beta   90.00
_cell.angle_gamma   90.00
#
_symmetry.space_group_name_H-M   'P 1'
#
loop_
_entity.id
_entity.type
_entity.pdbx_description
1 polymer ?
#
loop_
_entity_poly.entity_id
_entity_poly.type
_entity_poly.pdbx_seq_one_letter_code
_entity_poly.pdbx_strand_id
1 'polypeptide(L)'
;MMTIVAITHQQTIPSGETDLWRAVLAMALRDAKRLLKKVEHNPKYWNEQLFRQDVIHLCRWFRSRSRHPGSFRFICEVVELDPEQALNRVEVHFLQHMVLPRWKHESKEEKKEKTVMKTEMNPTLSELRSMPIGELAELSPEQLANLQQQAAKAEESAKLTKEFLEGVISRRYADKADLLRKEAGKDFGTVRFIDGDVQVTAELPKRPHWDQKRLSDLFDRISKAGEDPNEYMDVDYKVPESKFKAWPSQIRSAFEGARTVKAGKPTFKLMISNQEAM
;
A
#
# COMPACT_ATOMS: atom_id res chain seq x y z
N MET A 1 -42.18 -22.19 -3.30
CA MET A 1 -41.46 -21.54 -4.40
C MET A 1 -41.52 -20.04 -4.20
N MET A 2 -40.42 -19.42 -3.77
CA MET A 2 -40.19 -17.99 -4.00
C MET A 2 -38.68 -17.75 -3.92
N THR A 3 -38.15 -17.24 -5.02
CA THR A 3 -36.74 -17.26 -5.42
C THR A 3 -35.97 -16.16 -4.71
N ILE A 4 -34.90 -16.54 -4.00
CA ILE A 4 -33.89 -15.63 -3.47
C ILE A 4 -32.92 -15.31 -4.62
N VAL A 5 -32.98 -14.09 -5.15
CA VAL A 5 -31.94 -13.55 -6.04
C VAL A 5 -31.00 -12.73 -5.16
N ALA A 6 -29.85 -13.33 -4.83
CA ALA A 6 -28.75 -12.64 -4.19
C ALA A 6 -28.04 -11.73 -5.21
N ILE A 7 -28.12 -10.43 -4.98
CA ILE A 7 -27.37 -9.40 -5.69
C ILE A 7 -25.89 -9.59 -5.34
N THR A 8 -25.12 -10.15 -6.28
CA THR A 8 -23.66 -10.20 -6.22
C THR A 8 -23.13 -8.83 -6.63
N HIS A 9 -22.76 -8.01 -5.65
CA HIS A 9 -21.95 -6.82 -5.88
C HIS A 9 -20.54 -7.27 -6.31
N GLN A 10 -20.32 -7.48 -7.60
CA GLN A 10 -18.97 -7.50 -8.18
C GLN A 10 -18.52 -6.04 -8.31
N GLN A 11 -17.79 -5.55 -7.32
CA GLN A 11 -16.93 -4.38 -7.53
C GLN A 11 -15.90 -4.77 -8.58
N THR A 12 -15.97 -4.16 -9.76
CA THR A 12 -14.92 -4.24 -10.76
C THR A 12 -13.70 -3.52 -10.21
N ILE A 13 -12.67 -4.31 -9.85
CA ILE A 13 -11.42 -3.79 -9.31
C ILE A 13 -10.66 -3.10 -10.46
N PRO A 14 -10.19 -1.86 -10.29
CA PRO A 14 -9.42 -1.15 -11.32
C PRO A 14 -8.19 -1.95 -11.74
N SER A 15 -7.83 -1.96 -13.03
CA SER A 15 -6.72 -2.75 -13.57
C SER A 15 -5.41 -2.59 -12.80
N GLY A 16 -5.09 -1.37 -12.34
CA GLY A 16 -3.88 -1.10 -11.54
C GLY A 16 -3.87 -1.74 -10.15
N GLU A 17 -5.04 -2.01 -9.56
CA GLU A 17 -5.14 -2.74 -8.29
C GLU A 17 -5.00 -4.26 -8.52
N THR A 18 -5.51 -4.78 -9.64
CA THR A 18 -5.27 -6.16 -10.06
C THR A 18 -3.77 -6.42 -10.30
N ASP A 19 -3.06 -5.48 -10.92
CA ASP A 19 -1.60 -5.59 -11.14
C ASP A 19 -0.81 -5.61 -9.82
N LEU A 20 -1.23 -4.84 -8.83
CA LEU A 20 -0.67 -4.87 -7.48
C LEU A 20 -0.83 -6.27 -6.86
N TRP A 21 -2.02 -6.86 -6.92
CA TRP A 21 -2.28 -8.17 -6.33
C TRP A 21 -1.56 -9.31 -7.07
N ARG A 22 -1.40 -9.20 -8.40
CA ARG A 22 -0.53 -10.09 -9.18
C ARG A 22 0.93 -10.01 -8.72
N ALA A 23 1.43 -8.80 -8.46
CA ALA A 23 2.79 -8.61 -7.96
C ALA A 23 3.00 -9.21 -6.56
N VAL A 24 2.00 -9.10 -5.67
CA VAL A 24 2.03 -9.73 -4.34
C VAL A 24 2.09 -11.25 -4.45
N LEU A 25 1.26 -11.86 -5.28
CA LEU A 25 1.28 -13.30 -5.51
C LEU A 25 2.62 -13.76 -6.11
N ALA A 26 3.15 -13.03 -7.09
CA ALA A 26 4.45 -13.32 -7.70
C ALA A 26 5.61 -13.19 -6.70
N MET A 27 5.53 -12.26 -5.74
CA MET A 27 6.51 -12.15 -4.65
C MET A 27 6.48 -13.39 -3.75
N ALA A 28 5.29 -13.80 -3.29
CA ALA A 28 5.14 -14.96 -2.42
C ALA A 28 5.68 -16.25 -3.06
N LEU A 29 5.46 -16.45 -4.37
CA LEU A 29 6.02 -17.59 -5.12
C LEU A 29 7.55 -17.53 -5.23
N ARG A 30 8.12 -16.33 -5.43
CA ARG A 30 9.58 -16.14 -5.45
C ARG A 30 10.19 -16.44 -4.08
N ASP A 31 9.55 -15.99 -3.01
CA ASP A 31 9.99 -16.27 -1.64
C ASP A 31 9.96 -17.77 -1.35
N ALA A 32 8.88 -18.46 -1.77
CA ALA A 32 8.78 -19.91 -1.63
C ALA A 32 9.96 -20.64 -2.31
N LYS A 33 10.27 -20.25 -3.55
CA LYS A 33 11.40 -20.80 -4.30
C LYS A 33 12.75 -20.47 -3.64
N ARG A 34 12.91 -19.25 -3.13
CA ARG A 34 14.15 -18.79 -2.47
C ARG A 34 14.41 -19.57 -1.18
N LEU A 35 13.38 -19.81 -0.38
CA LEU A 35 13.49 -20.58 0.87
C LEU A 35 13.95 -22.01 0.59
N LEU A 36 13.35 -22.69 -0.39
CA LEU A 36 13.77 -24.05 -0.78
C LEU A 36 15.20 -24.08 -1.29
N LYS A 37 15.59 -23.12 -2.16
CA LYS A 37 16.95 -23.03 -2.67
C LYS A 37 17.98 -22.80 -1.54
N LYS A 38 17.66 -21.96 -0.54
CA LYS A 38 18.55 -21.71 0.62
C LYS A 38 18.82 -23.00 1.39
N VAL A 39 17.78 -23.79 1.64
CA VAL A 39 17.91 -25.08 2.34
C VAL A 39 18.69 -26.11 1.52
N GLU A 40 18.45 -26.16 0.21
CA GLU A 40 19.17 -27.07 -0.69
C GLU A 40 20.69 -26.82 -0.64
N HIS A 41 21.09 -25.54 -0.54
CA HIS A 41 22.50 -25.16 -0.43
C HIS A 41 23.06 -25.36 0.99
N ASN A 42 22.25 -25.17 2.03
CA ASN A 42 22.66 -25.35 3.41
C ASN A 42 21.50 -25.87 4.29
N PRO A 43 21.45 -27.19 4.55
CA PRO A 43 20.40 -27.79 5.35
C PRO A 43 20.30 -27.29 6.80
N LYS A 44 21.32 -26.59 7.32
CA LYS A 44 21.30 -26.04 8.69
C LYS A 44 20.24 -24.96 8.89
N TYR A 45 19.82 -24.27 7.82
CA TYR A 45 18.77 -23.23 7.87
C TYR A 45 17.45 -23.73 8.47
N TRP A 46 17.15 -25.03 8.36
CA TRP A 46 15.97 -25.61 8.99
C TRP A 46 15.91 -25.44 10.52
N ASN A 47 17.04 -25.21 11.18
CA ASN A 47 17.14 -25.02 12.62
C ASN A 47 17.24 -23.53 13.01
N GLU A 48 17.35 -22.62 12.04
CA GLU A 48 17.37 -21.18 12.33
C GLU A 48 15.96 -20.66 12.62
N GLN A 49 15.82 -19.92 13.72
CA GLN A 49 14.52 -19.47 14.23
C GLN A 49 13.69 -18.71 13.20
N LEU A 50 14.30 -17.73 12.54
CA LEU A 50 13.62 -16.89 11.55
C LEU A 50 13.27 -17.63 10.29
N PHE A 51 14.19 -18.44 9.77
CA PHE A 51 13.94 -19.23 8.59
C PHE A 51 12.69 -20.11 8.79
N ARG A 52 12.55 -20.70 9.99
CA ARG A 52 11.36 -21.46 10.36
C ARG A 52 10.11 -20.59 10.45
N GLN A 53 10.21 -19.38 11.01
CA GLN A 53 9.09 -18.45 11.05
C GLN A 53 8.62 -18.07 9.64
N ASP A 54 9.54 -17.73 8.73
CA ASP A 54 9.23 -17.40 7.33
C ASP A 54 8.50 -18.55 6.64
N VAL A 55 9.00 -19.79 6.80
CA VAL A 55 8.34 -20.99 6.27
C VAL A 55 6.95 -21.17 6.86
N ILE A 56 6.76 -21.00 8.18
CA ILE A 56 5.46 -21.10 8.84
C ILE A 56 4.49 -20.04 8.34
N HIS A 57 4.93 -18.79 8.25
CA HIS A 57 4.11 -17.66 7.82
C HIS A 57 3.66 -17.83 6.38
N LEU A 58 4.57 -18.23 5.48
CA LEU A 58 4.28 -18.45 4.08
C LEU A 58 3.32 -19.62 3.88
N CYS A 59 3.58 -20.77 4.53
CA CYS A 59 2.68 -21.92 4.51
C CYS A 59 1.28 -21.57 5.03
N ARG A 60 1.20 -20.81 6.14
CA ARG A 60 -0.07 -20.37 6.72
C ARG A 60 -0.80 -19.40 5.80
N TRP A 61 -0.08 -18.51 5.11
CA TRP A 61 -0.68 -17.56 4.19
C TRP A 61 -1.32 -18.24 2.99
N PHE A 62 -0.63 -19.17 2.33
CA PHE A 62 -1.18 -19.96 1.23
C PHE A 62 -2.38 -20.81 1.66
N ARG A 63 -2.30 -21.45 2.83
CA ARG A 63 -3.38 -22.29 3.38
C ARG A 63 -4.52 -21.51 4.03
N SER A 64 -4.44 -20.18 4.07
CA SER A 64 -5.44 -19.35 4.73
C SER A 64 -6.77 -19.40 3.97
N ARG A 65 -7.86 -19.67 4.69
CA ARG A 65 -9.24 -19.62 4.15
C ARG A 65 -9.87 -18.23 4.23
N SER A 66 -9.13 -17.23 4.72
CA SER A 66 -9.58 -15.85 4.77
C SER A 66 -9.86 -15.29 3.38
N ARG A 67 -10.86 -14.43 3.24
CA ARG A 67 -11.15 -13.63 2.03
C ARG A 67 -10.90 -12.13 2.22
N HIS A 68 -10.18 -11.76 3.27
CA HIS A 68 -9.81 -10.36 3.49
C HIS A 68 -8.78 -9.89 2.44
N PRO A 69 -8.75 -8.59 2.10
CA PRO A 69 -7.75 -8.03 1.20
C PRO A 69 -6.32 -8.44 1.59
N GLY A 70 -5.56 -8.96 0.62
CA GLY A 70 -4.20 -9.46 0.82
C GLY A 70 -4.07 -10.91 1.32
N SER A 71 -5.18 -11.61 1.58
CA SER A 71 -5.16 -13.07 1.74
C SER A 71 -4.96 -13.77 0.39
N PHE A 72 -4.37 -14.96 0.40
CA PHE A 72 -4.15 -15.74 -0.82
C PHE A 72 -5.45 -16.01 -1.59
N ARG A 73 -6.54 -16.36 -0.89
CA ARG A 73 -7.84 -16.64 -1.50
C ARG A 73 -8.46 -15.39 -2.14
N PHE A 74 -8.39 -14.25 -1.45
CA PHE A 74 -8.82 -12.97 -2.01
C PHE A 74 -8.02 -12.64 -3.28
N ILE A 75 -6.68 -12.74 -3.23
CA ILE A 75 -5.84 -12.42 -4.39
C ILE A 75 -6.17 -13.32 -5.59
N CYS A 76 -6.41 -14.62 -5.36
CA CYS A 76 -6.84 -15.53 -6.43
C CYS A 76 -8.18 -15.08 -7.05
N GLU A 77 -9.17 -14.72 -6.22
CA GLU A 77 -10.46 -14.22 -6.69
C GLU A 77 -10.30 -12.91 -7.51
N VAL A 78 -9.42 -12.00 -7.09
CA VAL A 78 -9.13 -10.72 -7.78
C VAL A 78 -8.42 -10.91 -9.12
N VAL A 79 -7.52 -11.90 -9.22
CA VAL A 79 -6.72 -12.13 -10.43
C VAL A 79 -7.31 -13.21 -11.34
N GLU A 80 -8.56 -13.59 -11.10
CA GLU A 80 -9.35 -14.58 -11.85
C GLU A 80 -8.73 -16.00 -11.84
N LEU A 81 -8.16 -16.40 -10.71
CA LEU A 81 -7.66 -17.76 -10.47
C LEU A 81 -8.59 -18.52 -9.54
N ASP A 82 -8.83 -19.80 -9.84
CA ASP A 82 -9.50 -20.70 -8.91
C ASP A 82 -8.61 -20.95 -7.67
N PRO A 83 -9.04 -20.55 -6.45
CA PRO A 83 -8.17 -20.61 -5.28
C PRO A 83 -7.76 -22.03 -4.86
N GLU A 84 -8.62 -23.02 -5.11
CA GLU A 84 -8.35 -24.41 -4.73
C GLU A 84 -7.31 -25.04 -5.68
N GLN A 85 -7.46 -24.83 -6.99
CA GLN A 85 -6.46 -25.25 -7.98
C GLN A 85 -5.14 -24.52 -7.79
N ALA A 86 -5.17 -23.22 -7.49
CA ALA A 86 -3.97 -22.44 -7.22
C ALA A 86 -3.24 -22.95 -5.97
N LEU A 87 -3.97 -23.23 -4.88
CA LEU A 87 -3.39 -23.83 -3.67
C LEU A 87 -2.78 -25.20 -3.97
N ASN A 88 -3.49 -26.06 -4.72
CA ASN A 88 -2.98 -27.40 -5.05
C ASN A 88 -1.66 -27.33 -5.84
N ARG A 89 -1.56 -26.41 -6.81
CA ARG A 89 -0.30 -26.17 -7.53
C ARG A 89 0.82 -25.72 -6.59
N VAL A 90 0.53 -24.81 -5.66
CA VAL A 90 1.52 -24.32 -4.69
C VAL A 90 1.94 -25.41 -3.71
N GLU A 91 1.01 -26.28 -3.29
CA GLU A 91 1.32 -27.42 -2.42
C GLU A 91 2.32 -28.38 -3.08
N VAL A 92 2.03 -28.81 -4.30
CA VAL A 92 2.87 -29.75 -5.05
C VAL A 92 4.25 -29.17 -5.33
N HIS A 93 4.34 -27.89 -5.70
CA HIS A 93 5.62 -27.29 -6.11
C HIS A 93 6.46 -26.75 -4.96
N PHE A 94 5.87 -26.39 -3.82
CA PHE A 94 6.58 -25.71 -2.75
C PHE A 94 6.33 -26.32 -1.38
N LEU A 95 5.09 -26.33 -0.92
CA LEU A 95 4.80 -26.49 0.50
C LEU A 95 4.97 -27.93 1.00
N GLN A 96 4.81 -28.93 0.13
CA GLN A 96 5.15 -30.33 0.45
C GLN A 96 6.64 -30.54 0.72
N HIS A 97 7.50 -29.67 0.18
CA HIS A 97 8.95 -29.70 0.41
C HIS A 97 9.37 -28.84 1.62
N MET A 98 8.43 -28.13 2.26
CA MET A 98 8.68 -27.26 3.41
C MET A 98 8.39 -27.93 4.75
N VAL A 99 9.00 -29.10 4.97
CA VAL A 99 8.80 -29.89 6.20
C VAL A 99 9.83 -29.52 7.25
N LEU A 100 9.36 -28.86 8.32
CA LEU A 100 10.21 -28.41 9.42
C LEU A 100 10.63 -29.57 10.34
N PRO A 101 11.93 -29.84 10.55
CA PRO A 101 12.38 -30.86 11.49
C PRO A 101 12.11 -30.45 12.94
N ARG A 102 12.15 -31.42 13.88
CA ARG A 102 12.03 -31.14 15.33
C ARG A 102 13.11 -30.15 15.78
N TRP A 103 12.69 -29.13 16.52
CA TRP A 103 13.57 -28.06 17.00
C TRP A 103 14.68 -28.61 17.91
N LYS A 104 15.94 -28.32 17.57
CA LYS A 104 17.08 -28.53 18.46
C LYS A 104 17.43 -27.21 19.14
N HIS A 105 17.44 -27.19 20.47
CA HIS A 105 17.84 -25.99 21.22
C HIS A 105 19.33 -25.68 20.96
N GLU A 106 19.62 -24.46 20.49
CA GLU A 106 20.99 -23.97 20.32
C GLU A 106 21.70 -23.83 21.67
N SER A 107 23.00 -24.16 21.67
CA SER A 107 23.86 -24.06 22.84
C SER A 107 24.03 -22.60 23.30
N LYS A 108 24.29 -22.38 24.59
CA LYS A 108 24.45 -21.02 25.16
C LYS A 108 25.61 -20.24 24.55
N GLU A 109 26.61 -20.93 24.00
CA GLU A 109 27.82 -20.34 23.41
C GLU A 109 27.54 -19.81 21.99
N GLU A 110 26.85 -20.58 21.15
CA GLU A 110 26.43 -20.13 19.80
C GLU A 110 25.44 -18.95 19.85
N LYS A 111 24.57 -18.92 20.87
CA LYS A 111 23.70 -17.76 21.12
C LYS A 111 24.49 -16.50 21.48
N LYS A 112 25.58 -16.64 22.23
CA LYS A 112 26.42 -15.51 22.64
C LYS A 112 27.17 -14.93 21.44
N GLU A 113 27.75 -15.79 20.61
CA GLU A 113 28.53 -15.39 19.44
C GLU A 113 27.66 -14.80 18.31
N LYS A 114 26.47 -15.36 18.05
CA LYS A 114 25.49 -14.78 17.12
C LYS A 114 24.91 -13.44 17.60
N THR A 115 24.80 -13.24 18.91
CA THR A 115 24.34 -11.97 19.48
C THR A 115 25.40 -10.89 19.31
N VAL A 116 26.68 -11.21 19.54
CA VAL A 116 27.80 -10.28 19.35
C VAL A 116 27.96 -9.88 17.88
N MET A 117 27.91 -10.83 16.94
CA MET A 117 27.97 -10.51 15.50
C MET A 117 26.74 -9.74 14.99
N LYS A 118 25.57 -9.87 15.62
CA LYS A 118 24.34 -9.15 15.25
C LYS A 118 24.33 -7.68 15.67
N THR A 119 24.95 -7.35 16.79
CA THR A 119 25.04 -5.95 17.28
C THR A 119 25.89 -5.07 16.35
N GLU A 120 26.80 -5.65 15.57
CA GLU A 120 27.68 -4.90 14.67
C GLU A 120 27.10 -4.66 13.26
N MET A 121 26.01 -5.35 12.88
CA MET A 121 25.45 -5.20 11.53
C MET A 121 24.60 -3.92 11.44
N ASN A 122 25.12 -2.88 10.78
CA ASN A 122 24.41 -1.62 10.54
C ASN A 122 24.02 -1.49 9.05
N PRO A 123 22.93 -2.16 8.61
CA PRO A 123 22.57 -2.20 7.20
C PRO A 123 22.16 -0.82 6.69
N THR A 124 22.46 -0.53 5.44
CA THR A 124 22.05 0.69 4.74
C THR A 124 20.65 0.54 4.13
N LEU A 125 19.97 1.66 3.85
CA LEU A 125 18.66 1.64 3.18
C LEU A 125 18.65 0.86 1.85
N SER A 126 19.75 0.92 1.10
CA SER A 126 19.91 0.21 -0.18
C SER A 126 19.91 -1.30 -0.01
N GLU A 127 20.42 -1.81 1.10
CA GLU A 127 20.59 -3.24 1.37
C GLU A 127 19.29 -3.89 1.88
N LEU A 128 18.34 -3.09 2.40
CA LEU A 128 17.05 -3.57 2.90
C LEU A 128 16.28 -4.41 1.86
N ARG A 129 16.38 -4.05 0.57
CA ARG A 129 15.67 -4.74 -0.52
C ARG A 129 16.25 -6.12 -0.83
N SER A 130 17.50 -6.39 -0.45
CA SER A 130 18.16 -7.68 -0.63
C SER A 130 18.05 -8.62 0.58
N MET A 131 17.79 -8.04 1.77
CA MET A 131 17.70 -8.77 3.04
C MET A 131 16.35 -9.48 3.23
N PRO A 132 16.32 -10.69 3.81
CA PRO A 132 15.06 -11.34 4.21
C PRO A 132 14.34 -10.57 5.31
N ILE A 133 13.01 -10.56 5.26
CA ILE A 133 12.18 -9.86 6.24
C ILE A 133 12.37 -10.40 7.67
N GLY A 134 12.63 -11.71 7.82
CA GLY A 134 12.96 -12.31 9.11
C GLY A 134 14.22 -11.69 9.72
N GLU A 135 15.29 -11.53 8.93
CA GLU A 135 16.56 -10.93 9.40
C GLU A 135 16.36 -9.46 9.77
N LEU A 136 15.55 -8.72 8.99
CA LEU A 136 15.20 -7.34 9.30
C LEU A 136 14.36 -7.21 10.58
N ALA A 137 13.50 -8.18 10.87
CA ALA A 137 12.67 -8.18 12.07
C ALA A 137 13.47 -8.43 13.37
N GLU A 138 14.70 -8.95 13.26
CA GLU A 138 15.61 -9.15 14.40
C GLU A 138 16.55 -7.97 14.64
N LEU A 139 16.54 -6.95 13.79
CA LEU A 139 17.29 -5.72 14.03
C LEU A 139 16.86 -5.09 15.35
N SER A 140 17.81 -4.44 16.03
CA SER A 140 17.53 -3.74 17.28
C SER A 140 16.51 -2.61 17.05
N PRO A 141 15.73 -2.22 18.07
CA PRO A 141 14.82 -1.08 17.95
C PRO A 141 15.52 0.21 17.50
N GLU A 142 16.77 0.41 17.92
CA GLU A 142 17.59 1.56 17.51
C GLU A 142 17.97 1.50 16.03
N GLN A 143 18.38 0.33 15.53
CA GLN A 143 18.67 0.12 14.10
C GLN A 143 17.42 0.35 13.26
N LEU A 144 16.26 -0.18 13.69
CA LEU A 144 14.98 0.04 13.02
C LEU A 144 14.54 1.51 13.04
N ALA A 145 14.78 2.23 14.15
CA ALA A 145 14.50 3.66 14.24
C ALA A 145 15.36 4.47 13.28
N ASN A 146 16.67 4.18 13.24
CA ASN A 146 17.61 4.83 12.33
C ASN A 146 17.25 4.56 10.86
N LEU A 147 16.93 3.32 10.51
CA LEU A 147 16.48 2.95 9.16
C LEU A 147 15.18 3.67 8.79
N GLN A 148 14.20 3.71 9.70
CA GLN A 148 12.94 4.43 9.46
C GLN A 148 13.17 5.92 9.21
N GLN A 149 14.05 6.56 10.00
CA GLN A 149 14.38 7.97 9.82
C GLN A 149 15.13 8.24 8.51
N GLN A 150 16.11 7.40 8.17
CA GLN A 150 16.82 7.51 6.90
C GLN A 150 15.84 7.36 5.73
N ALA A 151 14.92 6.40 5.78
CA ALA A 151 13.96 6.16 4.70
C ALA A 151 13.04 7.38 4.49
N ALA A 152 12.54 7.97 5.59
CA ALA A 152 11.72 9.17 5.53
C ALA A 152 12.49 10.36 4.92
N LYS A 153 13.74 10.58 5.32
CA LYS A 153 14.60 11.64 4.74
C LYS A 153 14.86 11.42 3.26
N ALA A 154 15.13 10.18 2.85
CA ALA A 154 15.34 9.84 1.45
C ALA A 154 14.08 10.09 0.60
N GLU A 155 12.90 9.74 1.12
CA GLU A 155 11.62 10.02 0.47
C GLU A 155 11.37 11.52 0.31
N GLU A 156 11.55 12.31 1.37
CA GLU A 156 11.41 13.77 1.32
C GLU A 156 12.39 14.40 0.32
N SER A 157 13.67 13.99 0.35
CA SER A 157 14.68 14.49 -0.59
C SER A 157 14.34 14.14 -2.04
N ALA A 158 13.87 12.91 -2.30
CA ALA A 158 13.46 12.49 -3.63
C ALA A 158 12.24 13.29 -4.12
N LYS A 159 11.26 13.54 -3.24
CA LYS A 159 10.10 14.36 -3.55
C LYS A 159 10.49 15.79 -3.92
N LEU A 160 11.33 16.43 -3.11
CA LEU A 160 11.81 17.79 -3.38
C LEU A 160 12.59 17.87 -4.70
N THR A 161 13.44 16.88 -4.98
CA THR A 161 14.21 16.80 -6.23
C THR A 161 13.28 16.66 -7.44
N LYS A 162 12.23 15.82 -7.32
CA LYS A 162 11.22 15.65 -8.36
C LYS A 162 10.44 16.94 -8.61
N GLU A 163 9.96 17.61 -7.56
CA GLU A 163 9.24 18.87 -7.66
C GLU A 163 10.11 19.97 -8.28
N PHE A 164 11.38 20.05 -7.89
CA PHE A 164 12.34 20.96 -8.50
C PHE A 164 12.53 20.68 -10.00
N LEU A 165 12.73 19.42 -10.38
CA LEU A 165 12.86 19.02 -11.78
C LEU A 165 11.60 19.33 -12.59
N GLU A 166 10.41 19.04 -12.04
CA GLU A 166 9.13 19.40 -12.66
C GLU A 166 8.99 20.92 -12.86
N GLY A 167 9.44 21.72 -11.89
CA GLY A 167 9.52 23.18 -12.02
C GLY A 167 10.46 23.64 -13.13
N VAL A 168 11.63 23.01 -13.28
CA VAL A 168 12.58 23.27 -14.37
C VAL A 168 11.99 22.89 -15.73
N ILE A 169 11.35 21.72 -15.84
CA ILE A 169 10.67 21.26 -17.07
C ILE A 169 9.54 22.22 -17.45
N SER A 170 8.72 22.62 -16.47
CA SER A 170 7.64 23.59 -16.67
C SER A 170 8.19 24.93 -17.18
N ARG A 171 9.21 25.49 -16.52
CA ARG A 171 9.88 26.73 -16.96
C ARG A 171 10.44 26.63 -18.38
N ARG A 172 10.95 25.47 -18.78
CA ARG A 172 11.53 25.27 -20.13
C ARG A 172 10.47 25.22 -21.22
N TYR A 173 9.29 24.63 -20.95
CA TYR A 173 8.33 24.29 -22.00
C TYR A 173 6.99 25.01 -21.91
N ALA A 174 6.67 25.73 -20.83
CA ALA A 174 5.39 26.40 -20.64
C ALA A 174 5.07 27.39 -21.77
N ASP A 175 5.98 28.34 -22.04
CA ASP A 175 5.76 29.38 -23.05
C ASP A 175 5.58 28.80 -24.46
N LYS A 176 6.39 27.79 -24.82
CA LYS A 176 6.28 27.10 -26.10
C LYS A 176 4.97 26.33 -26.22
N ALA A 177 4.55 25.64 -25.15
CA ALA A 177 3.28 24.94 -25.13
C ALA A 177 2.10 25.90 -25.25
N ASP A 178 2.15 27.07 -24.60
CA ASP A 178 1.11 28.10 -24.66
C ASP A 178 1.03 28.77 -26.03
N LEU A 179 2.17 29.03 -26.67
CA LEU A 179 2.21 29.54 -28.04
C LEU A 179 1.58 28.54 -29.01
N LEU A 180 1.97 27.25 -28.94
CA LEU A 180 1.39 26.20 -29.78
C LEU A 180 -0.11 26.00 -29.54
N ARG A 181 -0.58 26.17 -28.29
CA ARG A 181 -2.02 26.14 -27.97
C ARG A 181 -2.74 27.30 -28.63
N LYS A 182 -2.22 28.53 -28.51
CA LYS A 182 -2.80 29.74 -29.13
C LYS A 182 -2.83 29.64 -30.65
N GLU A 183 -1.74 29.19 -31.28
CA GLU A 183 -1.68 28.95 -32.73
C GLU A 183 -2.70 27.91 -33.19
N ALA A 184 -2.94 26.88 -32.37
CA ALA A 184 -3.98 25.88 -32.61
C ALA A 184 -5.40 26.37 -32.27
N GLY A 185 -5.58 27.62 -31.83
CA GLY A 185 -6.86 28.18 -31.42
C GLY A 185 -7.45 27.53 -30.15
N LYS A 186 -6.60 27.00 -29.26
CA LYS A 186 -7.00 26.29 -28.04
C LYS A 186 -6.57 27.06 -26.80
N ASP A 187 -7.47 27.19 -25.83
CA ASP A 187 -7.12 27.69 -24.48
C ASP A 187 -6.65 26.56 -23.55
N PHE A 188 -7.12 25.33 -23.80
CA PHE A 188 -6.84 24.14 -23.00
C PHE A 188 -6.60 22.93 -23.92
N GLY A 189 -6.02 21.89 -23.36
CA GLY A 189 -5.81 20.60 -24.02
C GLY A 189 -4.34 20.28 -24.22
N THR A 190 -4.11 19.23 -25.00
CA THR A 190 -2.78 18.64 -25.21
C THR A 190 -2.15 19.17 -26.48
N VAL A 191 -0.88 19.58 -26.38
CA VAL A 191 -0.01 19.86 -27.53
C VAL A 191 1.21 18.94 -27.46
N ARG A 192 1.74 18.57 -28.63
CA ARG A 192 2.92 17.71 -28.75
C ARG A 192 3.92 18.36 -29.70
N PHE A 193 5.19 18.36 -29.33
CA PHE A 193 6.27 18.86 -30.18
C PHE A 193 7.57 18.12 -29.90
N ILE A 194 8.52 18.19 -30.83
CA ILE A 194 9.85 17.59 -30.69
C ILE A 194 10.86 18.66 -30.26
N ASP A 195 11.76 18.31 -29.34
CA ASP A 195 12.96 19.06 -28.96
C ASP A 195 14.16 18.10 -28.98
N GLY A 196 14.97 18.14 -30.04
CA GLY A 196 16.00 17.14 -30.32
C GLY A 196 15.40 15.74 -30.52
N ASP A 197 15.85 14.77 -29.75
CA ASP A 197 15.35 13.39 -29.77
C ASP A 197 14.19 13.14 -28.78
N VAL A 198 13.68 14.21 -28.13
CA VAL A 198 12.65 14.11 -27.10
C VAL A 198 11.31 14.61 -27.61
N GLN A 199 10.28 13.77 -27.51
CA GLN A 199 8.89 14.19 -27.71
C GLN A 199 8.33 14.78 -26.42
N VAL A 200 8.00 16.08 -26.45
CA VAL A 200 7.35 16.79 -25.34
C VAL A 200 5.84 16.75 -25.55
N THR A 201 5.11 16.26 -24.55
CA THR A 201 3.65 16.31 -24.50
C THR A 201 3.24 17.23 -23.35
N ALA A 202 2.63 18.37 -23.68
CA ALA A 202 2.18 19.34 -22.70
C ALA A 202 0.65 19.33 -22.62
N GLU A 203 0.13 18.74 -21.54
CA GLU A 203 -1.30 18.65 -21.27
C GLU A 203 -1.76 19.78 -20.34
N LEU A 204 -2.79 20.51 -20.75
CA LEU A 204 -3.47 21.48 -19.90
C LEU A 204 -4.95 21.09 -19.78
N PRO A 205 -5.34 20.30 -18.77
CA PRO A 205 -6.70 19.78 -18.67
C PRO A 205 -7.68 20.90 -18.31
N LYS A 206 -8.91 20.81 -18.83
CA LYS A 206 -10.02 21.64 -18.36
C LYS A 206 -10.44 21.15 -16.98
N ARG A 207 -10.42 22.04 -15.98
CA ARG A 207 -10.90 21.74 -14.62
C ARG A 207 -12.01 22.71 -14.25
N PRO A 208 -13.29 22.30 -14.34
CA PRO A 208 -14.40 23.10 -13.82
C PRO A 208 -14.18 23.37 -12.34
N HIS A 209 -14.23 24.65 -11.96
CA HIS A 209 -14.26 25.06 -10.57
C HIS A 209 -15.70 25.47 -10.23
N TRP A 210 -16.26 24.85 -9.20
CA TRP A 210 -17.62 25.10 -8.76
C TRP A 210 -17.65 25.97 -7.52
N ASP A 211 -18.34 27.11 -7.60
CA ASP A 211 -18.63 27.96 -6.46
C ASP A 211 -19.62 27.24 -5.52
N GLN A 212 -19.09 26.73 -4.41
CA GLN A 212 -19.86 25.94 -3.45
C GLN A 212 -21.01 26.72 -2.81
N LYS A 213 -20.86 28.04 -2.65
CA LYS A 213 -21.93 28.87 -2.10
C LYS A 213 -23.10 28.94 -3.09
N ARG A 214 -22.79 29.16 -4.36
CA ARG A 214 -23.82 29.16 -5.42
C ARG A 214 -24.47 27.79 -5.60
N LEU A 215 -23.71 26.71 -5.48
CA LEU A 215 -24.29 25.36 -5.51
C LEU A 215 -25.24 25.11 -4.33
N SER A 216 -24.87 25.53 -3.11
CA SER A 216 -25.75 25.46 -1.95
C SER A 216 -27.03 26.29 -2.13
N ASP A 217 -26.91 27.52 -2.64
CA ASP A 217 -28.06 28.38 -2.92
C ASP A 217 -28.99 27.76 -3.98
N LEU A 218 -28.41 27.06 -4.97
CA LEU A 218 -29.16 26.36 -6.01
C LEU A 218 -29.89 25.14 -5.44
N PHE A 219 -29.21 24.35 -4.61
CA PHE A 219 -29.80 23.21 -3.90
C PHE A 219 -31.06 23.65 -3.14
N ASP A 220 -30.96 24.69 -2.32
CA ASP A 220 -32.10 25.21 -1.54
C ASP A 220 -33.25 25.70 -2.41
N ARG A 221 -32.95 26.32 -3.56
CA ARG A 221 -33.98 26.80 -4.50
C ARG A 221 -34.73 25.65 -5.15
N ILE A 222 -34.02 24.61 -5.60
CA ILE A 222 -34.62 23.42 -6.22
C ILE A 222 -35.53 22.72 -5.19
N SER A 223 -35.05 22.52 -3.96
CA SER A 223 -35.87 21.95 -2.88
C SER A 223 -37.12 22.78 -2.59
N LYS A 224 -37.02 24.12 -2.55
CA LYS A 224 -38.18 25.00 -2.32
C LYS A 224 -39.18 25.02 -3.48
N ALA A 225 -38.71 24.74 -4.69
CA ALA A 225 -39.57 24.59 -5.87
C ALA A 225 -40.33 23.24 -5.87
N GLY A 226 -40.01 22.32 -4.95
CA GLY A 226 -40.63 21.00 -4.84
C GLY A 226 -39.97 19.92 -5.71
N GLU A 227 -38.83 20.23 -6.33
CA GLU A 227 -38.00 19.27 -7.07
C GLU A 227 -36.93 18.65 -6.16
N ASP A 228 -36.41 17.49 -6.55
CA ASP A 228 -35.29 16.84 -5.84
C ASP A 228 -33.94 17.33 -6.39
N PRO A 229 -33.12 18.05 -5.60
CA PRO A 229 -31.80 18.50 -6.06
C PRO A 229 -30.85 17.36 -6.42
N ASN A 230 -31.03 16.16 -5.87
CA ASN A 230 -30.13 15.03 -6.10
C ASN A 230 -30.22 14.47 -7.53
N GLU A 231 -31.23 14.86 -8.31
CA GLU A 231 -31.29 14.55 -9.75
C GLU A 231 -30.25 15.34 -10.56
N TYR A 232 -29.73 16.43 -10.01
CA TYR A 232 -28.85 17.37 -10.70
C TYR A 232 -27.45 17.46 -10.10
N MET A 233 -27.28 17.06 -8.84
CA MET A 233 -25.99 17.13 -8.15
C MET A 233 -25.82 16.01 -7.12
N ASP A 234 -24.61 15.46 -7.04
CA ASP A 234 -24.22 14.54 -5.98
C ASP A 234 -23.81 15.32 -4.72
N VAL A 235 -24.40 14.97 -3.59
CA VAL A 235 -24.10 15.59 -2.29
C VAL A 235 -23.43 14.59 -1.35
N ASP A 236 -22.17 14.86 -1.02
CA ASP A 236 -21.43 14.12 -0.01
C ASP A 236 -21.53 14.80 1.37
N TYR A 237 -22.08 14.09 2.35
CA TYR A 237 -22.07 14.54 3.74
C TYR A 237 -20.78 14.13 4.44
N LYS A 238 -19.96 15.13 4.80
CA LYS A 238 -18.72 14.90 5.55
C LYS A 238 -18.84 15.45 6.97
N VAL A 239 -18.70 14.56 7.95
CA VAL A 239 -18.60 14.93 9.37
C VAL A 239 -17.14 14.76 9.82
N PRO A 240 -16.39 15.85 10.04
CA PRO A 240 -15.05 15.74 10.60
C PRO A 240 -15.11 15.18 12.03
N GLU A 241 -14.34 14.12 12.29
CA GLU A 241 -14.32 13.44 13.60
C GLU A 241 -13.95 14.40 14.75
N SER A 242 -13.10 15.40 14.48
CA SER A 242 -12.76 16.44 15.45
C SER A 242 -13.96 17.29 15.85
N LYS A 243 -14.82 17.66 14.89
CA LYS A 243 -16.07 18.40 15.14
C LYS A 243 -17.05 17.52 15.90
N PHE A 244 -17.25 16.28 15.48
CA PHE A 244 -18.12 15.31 16.15
C PHE A 244 -17.78 15.14 17.64
N LYS A 245 -16.48 15.04 17.98
CA LYS A 245 -15.98 14.95 19.36
C LYS A 245 -16.12 16.25 20.17
N ALA A 246 -16.22 17.40 19.52
CA ALA A 246 -16.40 18.69 20.17
C ALA A 246 -17.87 19.06 20.40
N TRP A 247 -18.82 18.38 19.74
CA TRP A 247 -20.24 18.69 19.85
C TRP A 247 -20.86 18.38 21.22
N PRO A 248 -21.90 19.11 21.65
CA PRO A 248 -22.74 18.70 22.78
C PRO A 248 -23.33 17.30 22.59
N SER A 249 -23.58 16.58 23.69
CA SER A 249 -24.08 15.20 23.68
C SER A 249 -25.38 15.03 22.90
N GLN A 250 -26.28 16.01 22.98
CA GLN A 250 -27.59 15.99 22.31
C GLN A 250 -27.50 15.96 20.77
N ILE A 251 -26.55 16.70 20.19
CA ILE A 251 -26.35 16.69 18.72
C ILE A 251 -25.57 15.45 18.34
N ARG A 252 -24.59 15.06 19.15
CA ARG A 252 -23.74 13.89 18.89
C ARG A 252 -24.56 12.60 18.78
N SER A 253 -25.51 12.38 19.68
CA SER A 253 -26.34 11.16 19.71
C SER A 253 -27.15 10.94 18.43
N ALA A 254 -27.62 12.01 17.79
CA ALA A 254 -28.36 11.93 16.52
C ALA A 254 -27.51 11.38 15.35
N PHE A 255 -26.19 11.54 15.42
CA PHE A 255 -25.26 11.09 14.37
C PHE A 255 -24.57 9.76 14.70
N GLU A 256 -24.72 9.24 15.93
CA GLU A 256 -24.08 7.99 16.35
C GLU A 256 -24.54 6.79 15.51
N GLY A 257 -25.83 6.71 15.16
CA GLY A 257 -26.37 5.61 14.33
C GLY A 257 -25.81 5.57 12.90
N ALA A 258 -25.34 6.70 12.37
CA ALA A 258 -24.69 6.79 11.07
C ALA A 258 -23.17 6.55 11.15
N ARG A 259 -22.59 6.46 12.36
CA ARG A 259 -21.15 6.38 12.57
C ARG A 259 -20.70 4.93 12.70
N THR A 260 -19.89 4.46 11.76
CA THR A 260 -19.18 3.17 11.87
C THR A 260 -17.70 3.40 12.15
N VAL A 261 -17.17 2.81 13.23
CA VAL A 261 -15.72 2.79 13.49
C VAL A 261 -15.15 1.46 13.03
N LYS A 262 -14.23 1.51 12.07
CA LYS A 262 -13.45 0.37 11.62
C LYS A 262 -12.02 0.51 12.10
N ALA A 263 -11.37 -0.59 12.46
CA ALA A 263 -9.96 -0.59 12.81
C ALA A 263 -9.14 -0.11 11.59
N GLY A 264 -8.31 0.91 11.79
CA GLY A 264 -7.36 1.39 10.79
C GLY A 264 -6.14 0.47 10.66
N LYS A 265 -5.33 0.70 9.62
CA LYS A 265 -4.03 0.05 9.49
C LYS A 265 -3.11 0.51 10.64
N PRO A 266 -2.45 -0.40 11.37
CA PRO A 266 -1.49 0.01 12.40
C PRO A 266 -0.31 0.74 11.77
N THR A 267 0.10 1.84 12.41
CA THR A 267 1.28 2.63 12.03
C THR A 267 2.26 2.68 13.18
N PHE A 268 3.52 2.33 12.93
CA PHE A 268 4.58 2.36 13.94
C PHE A 268 5.53 3.52 13.66
N LYS A 269 5.77 4.36 14.67
CA LYS A 269 6.78 5.42 14.64
C LYS A 269 7.80 5.12 15.73
N LEU A 270 9.05 4.90 15.34
CA LEU A 270 10.16 4.62 16.24
C LEU A 270 10.88 5.94 16.54
N MET A 271 11.18 6.20 17.81
CA MET A 271 11.94 7.36 18.27
C MET A 271 13.01 6.88 19.25
N ILE A 272 14.24 7.35 19.09
CA ILE A 272 15.31 7.08 20.05
C ILE A 272 15.09 8.00 21.25
N SER A 273 14.69 7.43 22.39
CA SER A 273 14.61 8.16 23.65
C SER A 273 16.00 8.25 24.25
N ASN A 274 16.62 9.44 24.27
CA ASN A 274 17.75 9.71 25.17
C ASN A 274 17.20 9.74 26.61
N GLN A 275 17.06 8.58 27.23
CA GLN A 275 17.06 8.49 28.67
C GLN A 275 18.49 8.24 29.09
N GLU A 276 19.23 9.32 29.33
CA GLU A 276 20.38 9.27 30.23
C GLU A 276 19.85 8.73 31.56
N ALA A 277 20.23 7.49 31.87
CA ALA A 277 19.95 6.89 33.16
C ALA A 277 20.70 7.70 34.22
N MET A 278 19.94 8.42 35.05
CA MET A 278 20.42 8.99 36.30
C MET A 278 20.15 8.00 37.45
#